data_AF-A0A2J7THV6-F1
#
_entry.id   AF-A0A2J7THV6-F1
#
_cell.length_a   1.000
_cell.length_b   1.000
_cell.length_c   1.000
_cell.angle_alpha   90.00
_cell.angle_beta   90.00
_cell.angle_gamma   90.00
#
_symmetry.space_group_name_H-M   'P 1'
#
loop_
_entity.id
_entity.type
_entity.pdbx_description
1 polymer ?
#
loop_
_entity_poly.entity_id
_entity_poly.type
_entity_poly.pdbx_seq_one_letter_code
_entity_poly.pdbx_strand_id
1 'polypeptide(L)'
;APDLSLLRILARAHRVQSSLSKNPKLSVRDVALEEGVTAPHLYSILRLPWLAPDITTALVNGRQPSELTAKSLMRLLPRLPADWVEQRKLLGFSRERA
;
A
#
# COMPACT_ATOMS: atom_id res chain seq x y z
N ALA A 1 7.19 -10.53 -14.47
CA ALA A 1 5.79 -10.82 -14.08
C ALA A 1 5.46 -10.04 -12.81
N PRO A 2 4.19 -9.67 -12.56
CA PRO A 2 3.81 -8.95 -11.34
C PRO A 2 4.13 -9.74 -10.07
N ASP A 3 4.55 -9.05 -9.00
CA ASP A 3 4.78 -9.67 -7.69
C ASP A 3 3.42 -9.88 -7.00
N LEU A 4 3.00 -11.16 -6.91
CA LEU A 4 1.73 -11.54 -6.31
C LEU A 4 1.59 -11.08 -4.85
N SER A 5 2.70 -11.00 -4.10
CA SER A 5 2.66 -10.54 -2.72
C SER A 5 2.34 -9.05 -2.63
N LEU A 6 2.91 -8.24 -3.53
CA LEU A 6 2.57 -6.81 -3.64
C LEU A 6 1.10 -6.63 -4.01
N LEU A 7 0.63 -7.38 -5.01
CA LEU A 7 -0.77 -7.30 -5.45
C LEU A 7 -1.75 -7.71 -4.35
N ARG A 8 -1.42 -8.75 -3.57
CA ARG A 8 -2.26 -9.19 -2.45
C ARG A 8 -2.39 -8.12 -1.37
N ILE A 9 -1.30 -7.46 -1.01
CA ILE A 9 -1.32 -6.40 0.01
C ILE A 9 -2.10 -5.19 -0.51
N LEU A 10 -1.88 -4.79 -1.76
CA LEU A 10 -2.61 -3.69 -2.39
C LEU A 10 -4.13 -3.96 -2.46
N ALA A 11 -4.51 -5.13 -2.97
CA ALA A 11 -5.91 -5.55 -3.05
C ALA A 11 -6.57 -5.64 -1.67
N ARG A 12 -5.84 -6.13 -0.66
CA ARG A 12 -6.32 -6.15 0.73
C ARG A 12 -6.56 -4.74 1.25
N ALA A 13 -5.62 -3.82 1.04
CA ALA A 13 -5.76 -2.45 1.51
C ALA A 13 -6.99 -1.74 0.92
N HIS A 14 -7.23 -1.88 -0.39
CA HIS A 14 -8.42 -1.33 -1.03
C HIS A 14 -9.72 -1.98 -0.54
N ARG A 15 -9.71 -3.29 -0.27
CA ARG A 15 -10.87 -3.99 0.29
C ARG A 15 -11.22 -3.46 1.67
N VAL A 16 -10.23 -3.36 2.56
CA VAL A 16 -10.44 -2.84 3.92
C VAL A 16 -10.93 -1.40 3.87
N GLN A 17 -10.31 -0.54 3.05
CA GLN A 17 -10.77 0.84 2.86
C GLN A 17 -12.23 0.87 2.39
N SER A 18 -12.61 0.03 1.43
CA SER A 18 -13.99 -0.03 0.93
C SER A 18 -14.97 -0.47 2.01
N SER A 19 -14.63 -1.47 2.83
CA SER A 19 -15.47 -1.92 3.95
C SER A 19 -15.68 -0.82 4.98
N LEU A 20 -14.61 -0.10 5.36
CA LEU A 20 -14.68 1.03 6.30
C LEU A 20 -15.52 2.18 5.73
N SER A 21 -15.36 2.51 4.45
CA SER A 21 -16.16 3.57 3.81
C SER A 21 -17.64 3.23 3.69
N LYS A 22 -18.00 1.95 3.55
CA LYS A 22 -19.39 1.50 3.42
C LYS A 22 -20.10 1.32 4.75
N ASN A 23 -19.37 1.10 5.85
CA ASN A 23 -19.94 0.87 7.16
C ASN A 23 -19.34 1.83 8.21
N PRO A 24 -20.01 2.95 8.51
CA PRO A 24 -19.54 3.92 9.51
C PRO A 24 -19.38 3.36 10.93
N LYS A 25 -20.00 2.21 11.24
CA LYS A 25 -19.87 1.55 12.55
C LYS A 25 -18.66 0.62 12.63
N LEU A 26 -18.05 0.26 11.50
CA LEU A 26 -16.89 -0.62 11.44
C LEU A 26 -15.62 0.20 11.69
N SER A 27 -14.87 -0.15 12.74
CA SER A 27 -13.58 0.46 13.01
C SER A 27 -12.42 -0.36 12.46
N VAL A 28 -11.25 0.27 12.30
CA VAL A 28 -10.00 -0.42 11.97
C VAL A 28 -9.67 -1.50 13.01
N ARG A 29 -10.01 -1.30 14.30
CA ARG A 29 -9.75 -2.30 15.33
C ARG A 29 -10.62 -3.55 15.15
N ASP A 30 -11.86 -3.38 14.72
CA ASP A 30 -12.78 -4.50 14.48
C ASP A 30 -12.28 -5.37 13.32
N VAL A 31 -11.90 -4.75 12.21
CA VAL A 31 -11.31 -5.46 11.07
C VAL A 31 -10.01 -6.16 11.46
N ALA A 32 -9.16 -5.50 12.25
CA ALA A 32 -7.91 -6.10 12.71
C ALA A 32 -8.16 -7.34 13.57
N LEU A 33 -9.15 -7.28 14.48
CA LEU A 33 -9.57 -8.40 15.31
C LEU A 33 -10.12 -9.55 14.47
N GLU A 34 -11.00 -9.26 13.50
CA GLU A 34 -11.60 -10.25 12.60
C GLU A 34 -10.53 -10.95 11.74
N GLU A 35 -9.55 -10.21 11.25
CA GLU A 35 -8.46 -10.75 10.42
C GLU A 35 -7.30 -11.36 11.23
N GLY A 36 -7.36 -11.33 12.57
CA GLY A 36 -6.29 -11.85 13.44
C GLY A 36 -4.97 -11.09 13.33
N VAL A 37 -5.02 -9.80 13.00
CA VAL A 37 -3.83 -8.92 12.88
C VAL A 37 -3.85 -7.80 13.90
N THR A 38 -2.73 -7.09 14.05
CA THR A 38 -2.67 -5.93 14.93
C THR A 38 -3.24 -4.68 14.24
N ALA A 39 -3.90 -3.81 15.02
CA ALA A 39 -4.41 -2.55 14.48
C ALA A 39 -3.29 -1.67 13.85
N PRO A 40 -2.08 -1.52 14.43
CA PRO A 40 -0.99 -0.79 13.78
C PRO A 40 -0.59 -1.34 12.41
N HIS A 41 -0.60 -2.67 12.24
CA HIS A 41 -0.37 -3.29 10.93
C HIS A 41 -1.46 -2.88 9.94
N LEU A 42 -2.72 -2.91 10.37
CA LEU A 42 -3.85 -2.54 9.51
C LEU A 42 -3.84 -1.04 9.13
N TYR A 43 -3.54 -0.15 10.09
CA TYR A 43 -3.33 1.28 9.83
C TYR A 43 -2.20 1.53 8.83
N SER A 44 -1.14 0.71 8.86
CA SER A 44 -0.03 0.85 7.91
C SER A 44 -0.48 0.55 6.48
N ILE A 45 -1.23 -0.54 6.27
CA ILE A 45 -1.68 -0.90 4.91
C ILE A 45 -2.76 0.05 4.37
N LEU A 46 -3.54 0.70 5.24
CA LEU A 46 -4.55 1.69 4.84
C LEU A 46 -3.96 2.97 4.22
N ARG A 47 -2.63 3.11 4.19
CA ARG A 47 -1.94 4.16 3.42
C ARG A 47 -1.82 3.81 1.93
N LEU A 48 -1.87 2.53 1.57
CA LEU A 48 -1.67 2.07 0.18
C LEU A 48 -2.71 2.56 -0.82
N PRO A 49 -4.01 2.71 -0.48
CA PRO A 49 -4.98 3.24 -1.42
C PRO A 49 -4.71 4.70 -1.84
N TRP A 50 -3.81 5.39 -1.14
CA TRP A 50 -3.40 6.78 -1.40
C TRP A 50 -2.07 6.87 -2.15
N LEU A 51 -1.56 5.75 -2.66
CA LEU A 51 -0.39 5.75 -3.54
C LEU A 51 -0.66 6.56 -4.81
N ALA A 52 0.40 7.18 -5.32
CA ALA A 52 0.38 7.82 -6.62
C ALA A 52 -0.17 6.84 -7.69
N PRO A 53 -1.13 7.24 -8.54
CA PRO A 53 -1.81 6.33 -9.46
C PRO A 53 -0.87 5.58 -10.42
N ASP A 54 0.23 6.20 -10.82
CA ASP A 54 1.26 5.60 -11.68
C ASP A 54 2.05 4.50 -10.95
N ILE A 55 2.28 4.63 -9.65
CA ILE A 55 2.91 3.59 -8.82
C ILE A 55 2.00 2.36 -8.76
N THR A 56 0.72 2.56 -8.44
CA THR A 56 -0.29 1.49 -8.42
C THR A 56 -0.36 0.78 -9.78
N THR A 57 -0.37 1.57 -10.86
CA THR A 57 -0.36 1.05 -12.24
C THR A 57 0.90 0.25 -12.52
N ALA A 58 2.07 0.70 -12.08
CA ALA A 58 3.32 -0.02 -12.27
C ALA A 58 3.35 -1.34 -11.48
N LEU A 59 2.90 -1.35 -10.22
CA LEU A 59 2.80 -2.58 -9.41
C LEU A 59 1.91 -3.63 -10.10
N VAL A 60 0.71 -3.21 -10.56
CA VAL A 60 -0.24 -4.10 -11.27
C VAL A 60 0.36 -4.67 -12.55
N ASN A 61 1.13 -3.87 -13.28
CA ASN A 61 1.77 -4.29 -14.52
C ASN A 61 3.13 -5.00 -14.32
N GLY A 62 3.60 -5.18 -13.09
CA GLY A 62 4.90 -5.77 -12.82
C GLY A 62 6.08 -4.90 -13.28
N ARG A 63 5.90 -3.57 -13.33
CA ARG A 63 6.90 -2.56 -13.72
C ARG A 63 7.48 -1.80 -12.54
N GLN A 64 7.39 -2.36 -11.34
CA GLN A 64 8.00 -1.77 -10.15
C GLN A 64 9.53 -1.96 -10.16
N PRO A 65 10.28 -1.11 -9.44
CA PRO A 65 11.70 -1.34 -9.18
C PRO A 65 11.95 -2.73 -8.56
N SER A 66 13.03 -3.41 -8.92
CA SER A 66 13.35 -4.79 -8.45
C SER A 66 13.48 -4.88 -6.93
N GLU A 67 13.84 -3.78 -6.28
CA GLU A 67 14.08 -3.62 -4.86
C GLU A 67 12.76 -3.40 -4.09
N LEU A 68 11.68 -3.06 -4.81
CA LEU A 68 10.35 -2.87 -4.26
C LEU A 68 9.60 -4.21 -4.22
N THR A 69 9.72 -4.87 -3.07
CA THR A 69 9.03 -6.11 -2.71
C THR A 69 7.92 -5.81 -1.70
N ALA A 70 7.01 -6.76 -1.49
CA ALA A 70 6.01 -6.68 -0.41
C ALA A 70 6.64 -6.36 0.96
N LYS A 71 7.80 -6.98 1.27
CA LYS A 71 8.51 -6.78 2.53
C LYS A 71 9.14 -5.39 2.63
N SER A 72 9.75 -4.87 1.55
CA SER A 72 10.32 -3.52 1.59
C SER A 72 9.22 -2.46 1.63
N LEU A 73 8.13 -2.62 0.87
CA LEU A 73 6.96 -1.74 0.93
C LEU A 73 6.38 -1.65 2.35
N MET A 74 6.14 -2.79 3.00
CA MET A 74 5.61 -2.83 4.38
C MET A 74 6.49 -2.09 5.39
N ARG A 75 7.81 -2.10 5.20
CA ARG A 75 8.77 -1.38 6.04
C ARG A 75 8.75 0.13 5.81
N LEU A 76 8.46 0.55 4.57
CA LEU A 76 8.40 1.96 4.17
C LEU A 76 7.05 2.61 4.49
N LEU A 77 5.96 1.83 4.59
CA LEU A 77 4.61 2.34 4.85
C LEU A 77 4.48 3.31 6.03
N PRO A 78 5.10 3.08 7.21
CA PRO A 78 5.02 4.02 8.32
C PRO A 78 5.60 5.41 8.00
N ARG A 79 6.50 5.49 7.01
CA ARG A 79 7.17 6.72 6.56
C ARG A 79 6.65 7.20 5.20
N LEU A 80 5.60 6.59 4.67
CA LEU A 80 5.07 6.94 3.35
C LEU A 80 4.50 8.37 3.40
N PRO A 81 5.07 9.32 2.63
CA PRO A 81 4.61 10.70 2.60
C PRO A 81 3.25 10.80 1.90
N ALA A 82 2.50 11.85 2.23
CA ALA A 82 1.27 12.18 1.52
C ALA A 82 1.53 12.75 0.11
N ASP A 83 2.65 13.46 -0.05
CA ASP A 83 3.06 14.02 -1.33
C ASP A 83 3.52 12.93 -2.32
N TRP A 84 2.95 12.94 -3.52
CA TRP A 84 3.23 11.92 -4.54
C TRP A 84 4.63 12.03 -5.17
N VAL A 85 5.26 13.20 -5.18
CA VAL A 85 6.65 13.35 -5.65
C VAL A 85 7.58 12.64 -4.66
N GLU A 86 7.36 12.86 -3.37
CA GLU A 86 8.12 12.19 -2.32
C GLU A 86 7.82 10.68 -2.25
N GLN A 87 6.59 10.25 -2.53
CA GLN A 87 6.29 8.80 -2.66
C GLN A 87 7.11 8.16 -3.77
N ARG A 88 7.18 8.80 -4.95
CA ARG A 88 7.96 8.26 -6.07
C ARG A 88 9.43 8.17 -5.73
N LYS A 89 10.01 9.19 -5.08
CA LYS A 89 11.40 9.14 -4.60
C LYS A 89 11.62 7.99 -3.61
N LEU A 90 10.78 7.89 -2.58
CA LEU A 90 10.90 6.89 -1.52
C LEU A 90 10.78 5.45 -2.06
N LEU A 91 9.92 5.25 -3.06
CA LEU A 91 9.62 3.93 -3.62
C LEU A 91 10.42 3.60 -4.89
N GLY A 92 11.38 4.45 -5.29
CA GLY A 92 12.27 4.21 -6.44
C GLY A 92 11.62 4.45 -7.81
N PHE A 93 10.51 5.19 -7.87
CA PHE A 93 9.84 5.61 -9.11
C PHE A 93 10.27 7.00 -9.61
N SER A 94 11.13 7.71 -8.88
CA SER A 94 11.76 8.92 -9.42
C SER A 94 12.61 8.52 -10.61
N ARG A 95 12.30 9.03 -11.80
CA ARG A 95 13.20 8.92 -12.95
C ARG A 95 14.55 9.50 -12.54
N GLU A 96 15.58 8.66 -12.47
CA GLU A 96 16.93 9.17 -12.62
C GLU A 96 16.95 9.91 -13.96
N ARG A 97 17.27 11.20 -13.92
CA ARG A 97 17.69 11.88 -15.13
C ARG A 97 18.98 11.18 -15.53
N ALA A 98 18.92 10.45 -16.65
CA ALA A 98 20.09 10.03 -17.39
C ALA A 98 21.01 11.22 -17.66
#